data_AF-A0A9P6D5W5-F1
#
_entry.id   AF-A0A9P6D5W5-F1
#
_cell.length_a   1.000
_cell.length_b   1.000
_cell.length_c   1.000
_cell.angle_alpha   90.00
_cell.angle_beta   90.00
_cell.angle_gamma   90.00
#
_symmetry.space_group_name_H-M   'P 1'
#
loop_
_entity.id
_entity.type
_entity.pdbx_description
1 polymer ?
#
loop_
_entity_poly.entity_id
_entity_poly.type
_entity_poly.pdbx_seq_one_letter_code
_entity_poly.pdbx_strand_id
1 'polypeptide(L)'
;MVFLLVILGLATIAAATPLNVTVDDTFGAYPRVGANITYSDGWFSEGFSNCPQCRPPFRQAMNASWTVSSYFREQQGDQPKTATLKFNGTAVYVNCIVGPSTVTGVIGNVDITFSVDGIVGLNYAEPAPQQYIYRTNVFAKTDLSPGEHTLVIQNGRGNGEYDQVMMFLDSIIYTTDDAVLSQTPPPPSDQSSQPQPAGTSNGVAQHVVIVAAICAALGGFILGGLVLHFFKRVRRSRASITSPRPFDAFKPSPWQDMPSPTPASISTTPVVTACSASTVSPPSSSAAPRSANTDVEQVARQTSSRRSSTDFSGQSVLIVGPAPPAYS
;
A
#
# COMPACT_ATOMS: atom_id res chain seq x y z
N MET A 1 3.08 -48.97 20.62
CA MET A 1 3.60 -47.62 20.95
C MET A 1 4.72 -47.14 20.01
N VAL A 2 5.77 -47.93 19.76
CA VAL A 2 6.91 -47.49 18.90
C VAL A 2 6.49 -47.15 17.46
N PHE A 3 5.57 -47.92 16.86
CA PHE A 3 5.04 -47.63 15.51
C PHE A 3 4.26 -46.31 15.42
N LEU A 4 3.60 -45.91 16.51
CA LEU A 4 2.81 -44.67 16.58
C LEU A 4 3.74 -43.44 16.72
N LEU A 5 4.90 -43.60 17.36
CA LEU A 5 5.97 -42.59 17.42
C LEU A 5 6.69 -42.41 16.06
N VAL A 6 6.81 -43.48 15.27
CA VAL A 6 7.41 -43.41 13.91
C VAL A 6 6.46 -42.73 12.92
N ILE A 7 5.15 -42.96 13.02
CA ILE A 7 4.14 -42.27 12.18
C ILE A 7 4.02 -40.78 12.58
N LEU A 8 4.14 -40.44 13.87
CA LEU A 8 4.20 -39.03 14.32
C LEU A 8 5.45 -38.28 13.82
N GLY A 9 6.56 -39.00 13.56
CA GLY A 9 7.81 -38.42 13.08
C GLY A 9 7.85 -38.08 11.58
N LEU A 10 6.85 -38.53 10.81
CA LEU A 10 6.71 -38.28 9.38
C LEU A 10 5.68 -37.18 9.05
N ALA A 11 5.35 -36.32 10.03
CA ALA A 11 4.69 -35.06 9.73
C ALA A 11 5.63 -34.23 8.84
N THR A 12 5.46 -34.36 7.53
CA THR A 12 6.11 -33.52 6.53
C THR A 12 5.71 -32.09 6.86
N ILE A 13 6.64 -31.34 7.44
CA ILE A 13 6.48 -29.90 7.61
C ILE A 13 6.49 -29.36 6.18
N ALA A 14 5.30 -29.16 5.62
CA ALA A 14 5.11 -28.42 4.38
C ALA A 14 5.49 -26.97 4.70
N ALA A 15 6.77 -26.65 4.52
CA ALA A 15 7.23 -25.27 4.55
C ALA A 15 6.74 -24.62 3.26
N ALA A 16 5.76 -23.74 3.38
CA ALA A 16 5.40 -22.87 2.28
C ALA A 16 6.59 -21.94 1.98
N THR A 17 6.93 -21.81 0.70
CA THR A 17 7.91 -20.82 0.26
C THR A 17 7.19 -19.48 0.15
N PRO A 18 7.67 -18.43 0.84
CA PRO A 18 7.12 -17.09 0.67
C PRO A 18 7.48 -16.55 -0.72
N LEU A 19 6.49 -16.00 -1.41
CA LEU A 19 6.58 -15.35 -2.70
C LEU A 19 6.19 -13.88 -2.57
N ASN A 20 7.02 -13.01 -3.14
CA ASN A 20 6.69 -11.60 -3.28
C ASN A 20 5.92 -11.37 -4.58
N VAL A 21 4.75 -10.75 -4.47
CA VAL A 21 3.92 -10.30 -5.58
C VAL A 21 4.00 -8.77 -5.64
N THR A 22 4.34 -8.24 -6.80
CA THR A 22 4.40 -6.80 -7.04
C THR A 22 3.14 -6.35 -7.74
N VAL A 23 2.44 -5.38 -7.17
CA VAL A 23 1.27 -4.70 -7.73
C VAL A 23 1.73 -3.37 -8.27
N ASP A 24 1.77 -3.29 -9.59
CA ASP A 24 1.99 -2.07 -10.33
C ASP A 24 0.77 -1.16 -10.26
N ASP A 25 1.00 0.15 -10.20
CA ASP A 25 -0.05 1.15 -10.04
C ASP A 25 -1.06 1.18 -11.20
N THR A 26 -0.61 0.80 -12.40
CA THR A 26 -1.37 0.86 -13.66
C THR A 26 -1.66 -0.53 -14.22
N PHE A 27 -0.68 -1.42 -14.20
CA PHE A 27 -0.77 -2.76 -14.81
C PHE A 27 -1.25 -3.84 -13.83
N GLY A 28 -1.41 -3.52 -12.55
CA GLY A 28 -1.87 -4.45 -11.52
C GLY A 28 -0.81 -5.46 -11.09
N ALA A 29 -1.25 -6.58 -10.53
CA ALA A 29 -0.36 -7.55 -9.92
C ALA A 29 0.42 -8.44 -10.92
N TYR A 30 1.69 -8.67 -10.59
CA TYR A 30 2.62 -9.58 -11.25
C TYR A 30 3.44 -10.36 -10.20
N PRO A 31 3.62 -11.69 -10.35
CA PRO A 31 3.18 -12.52 -11.47
C PRO A 31 1.69 -12.95 -11.40
N ARG A 32 0.94 -12.56 -10.36
CA ARG A 32 -0.46 -12.96 -10.18
C ARG A 32 -1.43 -11.94 -10.77
N VAL A 33 -2.28 -12.34 -11.70
CA VAL A 33 -3.44 -11.50 -12.10
C VAL A 33 -4.48 -11.52 -10.98
N GLY A 34 -4.99 -10.35 -10.56
CA GLY A 34 -6.20 -10.26 -9.73
C GLY A 34 -6.15 -9.29 -8.54
N ALA A 35 -4.96 -8.88 -8.09
CA ALA A 35 -4.85 -7.79 -7.12
C ALA A 35 -4.60 -6.48 -7.88
N ASN A 36 -5.55 -5.55 -7.80
CA ASN A 36 -5.46 -4.23 -8.40
C ASN A 36 -5.68 -3.17 -7.31
N ILE A 37 -5.07 -2.00 -7.51
CA ILE A 37 -5.25 -0.86 -6.63
C ILE A 37 -6.54 -0.14 -7.04
N THR A 38 -7.44 0.10 -6.09
CA THR A 38 -8.62 0.94 -6.29
C THR A 38 -8.37 2.32 -5.74
N TYR A 39 -8.63 3.34 -6.56
CA TYR A 39 -8.39 4.73 -6.22
C TYR A 39 -9.70 5.46 -5.92
N SER A 40 -9.68 6.37 -4.95
CA SER A 40 -10.74 7.35 -4.78
C SER A 40 -10.73 8.38 -5.92
N ASP A 41 -11.72 9.28 -5.95
CA ASP A 41 -11.67 10.45 -6.83
C ASP A 41 -10.41 11.28 -6.55
N GLY A 42 -9.82 11.90 -7.58
CA GLY A 42 -8.65 12.78 -7.46
C GLY A 42 -7.28 12.10 -7.63
N TRP A 43 -7.25 10.85 -8.07
CA TRP A 43 -6.04 10.19 -8.57
C TRP A 43 -5.97 10.24 -10.10
N PHE A 44 -4.76 10.37 -10.64
CA PHE A 44 -4.51 10.51 -12.06
C PHE A 44 -3.36 9.59 -12.50
N SER A 45 -3.60 8.78 -13.52
CA SER A 45 -2.54 8.00 -14.19
C SER A 45 -1.69 8.90 -15.09
N GLU A 46 -0.40 8.57 -15.24
CA GLU A 46 0.55 9.22 -16.18
C GLU A 46 0.77 10.74 -15.98
N GLY A 47 0.46 11.23 -14.79
CA GLY A 47 0.52 12.65 -14.48
C GLY A 47 -0.56 13.47 -15.19
N PHE A 48 -0.97 14.54 -14.52
CA PHE A 48 -1.86 15.57 -15.04
C PHE A 48 -1.55 15.96 -16.49
N SER A 49 -2.51 15.77 -17.41
CA SER A 49 -2.41 16.28 -18.80
C SER A 49 -2.21 17.81 -18.82
N ASN A 50 -2.68 18.49 -17.78
CA ASN A 50 -2.50 19.91 -17.53
C ASN A 50 -1.23 20.27 -16.74
N CYS A 51 -0.38 19.30 -16.37
CA CYS A 51 0.89 19.57 -15.71
C CYS A 51 2.06 18.80 -16.35
N PRO A 52 2.58 19.28 -17.49
CA PRO A 52 3.73 18.68 -18.15
C PRO A 52 5.00 18.62 -17.27
N GLN A 53 5.14 19.55 -16.33
CA GLN A 53 6.26 19.61 -15.38
C GLN A 53 6.08 18.65 -14.19
N CYS A 54 4.88 18.12 -13.95
CA CYS A 54 4.59 17.14 -12.89
C CYS A 54 4.97 15.70 -13.28
N ARG A 55 5.75 15.53 -14.36
CA ARG A 55 6.12 14.21 -14.86
C ARG A 55 7.51 13.85 -14.36
N PRO A 56 7.65 12.99 -13.34
CA PRO A 56 8.91 12.35 -13.08
C PRO A 56 9.43 11.69 -14.37
N PRO A 57 10.75 11.70 -14.63
CA PRO A 57 11.35 10.90 -15.68
C PRO A 57 10.83 9.44 -15.67
N PHE A 58 10.11 9.06 -16.73
CA PHE A 58 9.32 7.81 -16.76
C PHE A 58 10.15 6.54 -16.61
N ARG A 59 11.41 6.53 -17.08
CA ARG A 59 12.23 5.32 -17.16
C ARG A 59 12.64 4.70 -15.83
N GLN A 60 12.46 5.43 -14.73
CA GLN A 60 12.88 4.97 -13.40
C GLN A 60 11.73 4.38 -12.57
N ALA A 61 10.48 4.69 -12.96
CA ALA A 61 9.28 4.13 -12.34
C ALA A 61 9.10 2.64 -12.72
N MET A 62 8.40 1.88 -11.88
CA MET A 62 8.01 0.50 -12.15
C MET A 62 7.18 0.47 -13.43
N ASN A 63 7.57 -0.36 -14.39
CA ASN A 63 6.97 -0.43 -15.73
C ASN A 63 6.76 0.91 -16.44
N ALA A 64 7.53 1.93 -16.07
CA ALA A 64 7.39 3.29 -16.53
C ALA A 64 6.00 3.94 -16.30
N SER A 65 5.27 3.51 -15.27
CA SER A 65 3.99 4.08 -14.84
C SER A 65 4.04 4.56 -13.39
N TRP A 66 3.14 5.49 -13.06
CA TRP A 66 2.84 5.91 -11.69
C TRP A 66 1.46 6.56 -11.68
N THR A 67 0.83 6.53 -10.51
CA THR A 67 -0.44 7.22 -10.27
C THR A 67 -0.21 8.31 -9.23
N VAL A 68 -0.63 9.53 -9.55
CA VAL A 68 -0.40 10.72 -8.71
C VAL A 68 -1.69 11.20 -8.07
N SER A 69 -1.58 11.70 -6.84
CA SER A 69 -2.60 12.54 -6.22
C SER A 69 -1.97 13.72 -5.48
N SER A 70 -2.76 14.78 -5.31
CA SER A 70 -2.41 15.95 -4.52
C SER A 70 -3.53 16.27 -3.54
N TYR A 71 -3.18 16.81 -2.39
CA TYR A 71 -4.13 17.28 -1.37
C TYR A 71 -3.74 18.68 -0.89
N PHE A 72 -4.73 19.58 -0.87
CA PHE A 72 -4.60 20.97 -0.44
C PHE A 72 -5.56 21.23 0.72
N ARG A 73 -5.03 21.28 1.95
CA ARG A 73 -5.84 21.45 3.17
C ARG A 73 -6.67 22.73 3.16
N GLU A 74 -6.08 23.82 2.67
CA GLU A 74 -6.74 25.13 2.65
C GLU A 74 -7.80 25.25 1.55
N GLN A 75 -7.82 24.33 0.58
CA GLN A 75 -8.79 24.35 -0.50
C GLN A 75 -10.12 23.78 -0.02
N GLN A 76 -11.14 24.65 0.04
CA GLN A 76 -12.48 24.25 0.46
C GLN A 76 -13.02 23.10 -0.37
N GLY A 77 -13.45 22.04 0.31
CA GLY A 77 -14.01 20.85 -0.32
C GLY A 77 -12.98 19.81 -0.75
N ASP A 78 -11.68 20.11 -0.69
CA ASP A 78 -10.66 19.09 -0.91
C ASP A 78 -10.56 18.17 0.31
N GLN A 79 -10.59 16.87 0.05
CA GLN A 79 -10.55 15.81 1.05
C GLN A 79 -9.33 14.93 0.79
N PRO A 80 -8.72 14.31 1.83
CA PRO A 80 -7.64 13.35 1.63
C PRO A 80 -8.02 12.25 0.64
N LYS A 81 -7.11 11.91 -0.27
CA LYS A 81 -7.36 10.91 -1.33
C LYS A 81 -6.87 9.54 -0.87
N THR A 82 -7.56 8.47 -1.25
CA THR A 82 -7.21 7.11 -0.83
C THR A 82 -6.92 6.18 -2.00
N ALA A 83 -5.95 5.30 -1.81
CA ALA A 83 -5.68 4.15 -2.66
C ALA A 83 -5.80 2.89 -1.80
N THR A 84 -6.51 1.87 -2.30
CA THR A 84 -6.82 0.65 -1.54
C THR A 84 -6.34 -0.57 -2.30
N LEU A 85 -5.69 -1.49 -1.59
CA LEU A 85 -5.31 -2.80 -2.11
C LEU A 85 -5.82 -3.90 -1.19
N LYS A 86 -6.57 -4.84 -1.75
CA LYS A 86 -6.88 -6.12 -1.09
C LYS A 86 -5.85 -7.15 -1.53
N PHE A 87 -5.25 -7.85 -0.56
CA PHE A 87 -4.23 -8.87 -0.84
C PHE A 87 -4.34 -10.02 0.16
N ASN A 88 -3.85 -11.21 -0.21
CA ASN A 88 -3.74 -12.34 0.70
C ASN A 88 -2.26 -12.64 0.95
N GLY A 89 -1.79 -12.42 2.17
CA GLY A 89 -0.37 -12.44 2.46
C GLY A 89 0.01 -12.33 3.94
N THR A 90 1.30 -12.14 4.19
CA THR A 90 1.92 -12.01 5.52
C THR A 90 2.77 -10.75 5.66
N ALA A 91 3.07 -10.07 4.56
CA ALA A 91 3.78 -8.79 4.57
C ALA A 91 3.30 -7.88 3.44
N VAL A 92 3.45 -6.57 3.61
CA VAL A 92 3.20 -5.56 2.58
C VAL A 92 4.18 -4.40 2.68
N TYR A 93 4.56 -3.87 1.52
CA TYR A 93 5.51 -2.77 1.34
C TYR A 93 4.95 -1.79 0.30
N VAL A 94 5.08 -0.49 0.54
CA VAL A 94 4.64 0.55 -0.41
C VAL A 94 5.84 1.34 -0.88
N ASN A 95 6.01 1.41 -2.20
CA ASN A 95 7.03 2.21 -2.85
C ASN A 95 6.38 3.41 -3.55
N CYS A 96 6.95 4.58 -3.31
CA CYS A 96 6.56 5.83 -3.94
C CYS A 96 7.72 6.46 -4.71
N ILE A 97 7.37 7.40 -5.58
CA ILE A 97 8.30 8.41 -6.10
C ILE A 97 8.09 9.68 -5.26
N VAL A 98 9.16 10.21 -4.69
CA VAL A 98 9.10 11.47 -3.92
C VAL A 98 9.63 12.58 -4.83
N GLY A 99 8.79 13.56 -5.14
CA GLY A 99 9.08 14.63 -6.11
C GLY A 99 9.58 15.93 -5.46
N PRO A 100 10.31 16.78 -6.20
CA PRO A 100 10.89 17.98 -5.61
C PRO A 100 9.90 19.11 -5.31
N SER A 101 10.28 20.03 -4.42
CA SER A 101 9.45 21.17 -3.98
C SER A 101 9.03 22.12 -5.10
N THR A 102 9.79 22.15 -6.20
CA THR A 102 9.63 23.13 -7.28
C THR A 102 8.78 22.63 -8.44
N VAL A 103 8.17 21.45 -8.32
CA VAL A 103 7.25 20.95 -9.33
C VAL A 103 5.95 21.74 -9.21
N THR A 104 5.85 22.83 -9.99
CA THR A 104 4.59 23.50 -10.37
C THR A 104 3.88 24.36 -9.33
N GLY A 105 4.62 24.92 -8.37
CA GLY A 105 4.03 25.79 -7.35
C GLY A 105 3.18 25.05 -6.31
N VAL A 106 3.17 23.71 -6.38
CA VAL A 106 2.71 22.83 -5.33
C VAL A 106 3.95 22.29 -4.64
N ILE A 107 4.03 22.43 -3.32
CA ILE A 107 5.17 21.89 -2.58
C ILE A 107 5.03 20.36 -2.59
N GLY A 108 6.00 19.66 -3.17
CA GLY A 108 6.07 18.19 -3.24
C GLY A 108 6.28 17.49 -1.90
N ASN A 109 5.84 18.09 -0.80
CA ASN A 109 5.88 17.47 0.52
C ASN A 109 5.02 16.21 0.49
N VAL A 110 5.41 15.25 1.32
CA VAL A 110 4.68 14.00 1.47
C VAL A 110 4.11 13.97 2.88
N ASP A 111 2.83 13.62 3.01
CA ASP A 111 2.19 13.29 4.28
C ASP A 111 1.17 12.18 4.01
N ILE A 112 1.57 10.93 4.27
CA ILE A 112 0.80 9.73 3.92
C ILE A 112 0.47 8.96 5.20
N THR A 113 -0.79 8.57 5.35
CA THR A 113 -1.24 7.65 6.40
C THR A 113 -1.49 6.27 5.82
N PHE A 114 -0.99 5.23 6.49
CA PHE A 114 -1.22 3.84 6.11
C PHE A 114 -2.07 3.14 7.16
N SER A 115 -3.07 2.37 6.71
CA SER A 115 -3.81 1.46 7.57
C SER A 115 -3.92 0.07 6.94
N VAL A 116 -3.83 -0.96 7.78
CA VAL A 116 -4.02 -2.35 7.38
C VAL A 116 -5.13 -2.92 8.25
N ASP A 117 -6.20 -3.40 7.61
CA ASP A 117 -7.41 -3.93 8.26
C ASP A 117 -8.09 -2.93 9.20
N GLY A 118 -8.10 -1.65 8.79
CA GLY A 118 -8.66 -0.55 9.58
C GLY A 118 -7.78 -0.10 10.75
N ILE A 119 -6.66 -0.79 11.01
CA ILE A 119 -5.69 -0.39 12.03
C ILE A 119 -4.68 0.56 11.39
N VAL A 120 -4.70 1.82 11.82
CA VAL A 120 -3.70 2.82 11.40
C VAL A 120 -2.33 2.35 11.88
N GLY A 121 -1.41 2.16 10.94
CA GLY A 121 -0.08 1.64 11.19
C GLY A 121 0.93 2.76 11.42
N LEU A 122 1.20 3.54 10.38
CA LEU A 122 2.29 4.51 10.34
C LEU A 122 1.88 5.73 9.52
N ASN A 123 2.42 6.89 9.88
CA ASN A 123 2.39 8.10 9.07
C ASN A 123 3.80 8.33 8.51
N TYR A 124 3.89 8.57 7.21
CA TYR A 124 5.12 8.95 6.54
C TYR A 124 5.00 10.41 6.14
N ALA A 125 5.80 11.28 6.75
CA ALA A 125 5.83 12.70 6.43
C ALA A 125 7.26 13.16 6.23
N GLU A 126 7.56 13.72 5.06
CA GLU A 126 8.89 14.20 4.71
C GLU A 126 8.76 15.47 3.84
N PRO A 127 9.65 16.45 4.02
CA PRO A 127 9.69 17.60 3.14
C PRO A 127 10.12 17.17 1.73
N ALA A 128 9.69 17.94 0.73
CA ALA A 128 10.02 17.66 -0.65
C ALA A 128 11.56 17.71 -0.88
N PRO A 129 12.17 16.71 -1.55
CA PRO A 129 13.58 16.71 -1.90
C PRO A 129 13.93 17.76 -2.97
N GLN A 130 15.21 17.85 -3.34
CA GLN A 130 15.66 18.69 -4.46
C GLN A 130 15.48 18.03 -5.84
N GLN A 131 15.36 16.71 -5.87
CA GLN A 131 15.22 15.90 -7.08
C GLN A 131 14.27 14.73 -6.83
N TYR A 132 13.77 14.12 -7.89
CA TYR A 132 12.95 12.92 -7.77
C TYR A 132 13.76 11.77 -7.13
N ILE A 133 13.16 11.12 -6.13
CA ILE A 133 13.68 9.91 -5.49
C ILE A 133 12.72 8.77 -5.80
N TYR A 134 13.19 7.76 -6.53
CA TYR A 134 12.39 6.64 -6.99
C TYR A 134 12.50 5.43 -6.06
N ARG A 135 11.46 4.58 -6.07
CA ARG A 135 11.40 3.34 -5.30
C ARG A 135 11.65 3.56 -3.81
N THR A 136 11.19 4.70 -3.30
CA THR A 136 11.29 5.05 -1.89
C THR A 136 10.29 4.19 -1.14
N ASN A 137 10.78 3.29 -0.28
CA ASN A 137 9.93 2.53 0.61
C ASN A 137 9.39 3.47 1.70
N VAL A 138 8.11 3.79 1.63
CA VAL A 138 7.44 4.72 2.56
C VAL A 138 6.65 4.00 3.65
N PHE A 139 6.43 2.69 3.47
CA PHE A 139 5.72 1.85 4.42
C PHE A 139 6.12 0.39 4.28
N ALA A 140 6.28 -0.29 5.42
CA ALA A 140 6.49 -1.72 5.50
C ALA A 140 5.77 -2.29 6.72
N LYS A 141 5.09 -3.43 6.54
CA LYS A 141 4.50 -4.23 7.62
C LYS A 141 4.72 -5.71 7.32
N THR A 142 5.57 -6.37 8.10
CA THR A 142 6.09 -7.72 7.80
C THR A 142 5.49 -8.85 8.63
N ASP A 143 4.76 -8.51 9.69
CA ASP A 143 4.31 -9.46 10.72
C ASP A 143 2.78 -9.60 10.70
N LEU A 144 2.18 -9.73 9.51
CA LEU A 144 0.76 -9.99 9.37
C LEU A 144 0.47 -11.48 9.54
N SER A 145 -0.65 -11.80 10.19
CA SER A 145 -1.16 -13.17 10.22
C SER A 145 -1.50 -13.62 8.80
N PRO A 146 -1.17 -14.86 8.37
CA PRO A 146 -1.55 -15.33 7.04
C PRO A 146 -3.06 -15.18 6.79
N GLY A 147 -3.45 -14.46 5.74
CA GLY A 147 -4.85 -14.25 5.41
C GLY A 147 -5.11 -13.11 4.44
N GLU A 148 -6.39 -12.81 4.21
CA GLU A 148 -6.81 -11.64 3.44
C GLU A 148 -6.67 -10.36 4.29
N HIS A 149 -6.08 -9.34 3.68
CA HIS A 149 -5.84 -8.03 4.27
C HIS A 149 -6.29 -6.92 3.33
N THR A 150 -6.65 -5.78 3.92
CA THR A 150 -6.93 -4.54 3.20
C THR A 150 -5.95 -3.45 3.60
N LEU A 151 -5.06 -3.07 2.69
CA LEU A 151 -4.21 -1.89 2.81
C LEU A 151 -4.98 -0.67 2.29
N VAL A 152 -5.04 0.38 3.09
CA VAL A 152 -5.51 1.71 2.67
C VAL A 152 -4.37 2.72 2.86
N ILE A 153 -4.05 3.40 1.77
CA ILE A 153 -3.07 4.48 1.70
C ILE A 153 -3.85 5.78 1.56
N GLN A 154 -3.61 6.76 2.43
CA GLN A 154 -4.26 8.06 2.39
C GLN A 154 -3.23 9.16 2.16
N ASN A 155 -3.37 9.91 1.07
CA ASN A 155 -2.57 11.09 0.78
C ASN A 155 -3.18 12.33 1.45
N GLY A 156 -2.43 12.91 2.39
CA GLY A 156 -2.85 14.04 3.20
C GLY A 156 -3.66 13.65 4.44
N ARG A 157 -3.77 14.59 5.38
CA ARG A 157 -4.62 14.50 6.56
C ARG A 157 -5.04 15.90 7.01
N GLY A 158 -6.25 16.03 7.56
CA GLY A 158 -6.81 17.34 7.93
C GLY A 158 -6.01 18.09 8.99
N ASN A 159 -5.29 17.36 9.84
CA ASN A 159 -4.40 17.88 10.89
C ASN A 159 -2.93 17.54 10.61
N GLY A 160 -2.54 17.52 9.33
CA GLY A 160 -1.21 17.08 8.92
C GLY A 160 -0.10 18.07 9.18
N GLU A 161 1.11 17.71 8.79
CA GLU A 161 2.26 18.60 8.92
C GLU A 161 2.29 19.67 7.83
N TYR A 162 1.85 19.30 6.62
CA TYR A 162 1.90 20.17 5.45
C TYR A 162 0.49 20.50 4.94
N ASP A 163 0.30 21.74 4.47
CA ASP A 163 -0.97 22.20 3.89
C ASP A 163 -1.13 21.76 2.43
N GLN A 164 -0.02 21.48 1.75
CA GLN A 164 0.01 20.97 0.38
C GLN A 164 0.90 19.74 0.36
N VAL A 165 0.36 18.63 -0.16
CA VAL A 165 1.10 17.39 -0.31
C VAL A 165 0.84 16.74 -1.66
N MET A 166 1.84 16.03 -2.16
CA MET A 166 1.77 15.30 -3.42
C MET A 166 2.41 13.93 -3.24
N MET A 167 1.72 12.91 -3.77
CA MET A 167 2.18 11.52 -3.71
C MET A 167 2.15 10.92 -5.11
N PHE A 168 3.24 10.26 -5.49
CA PHE A 168 3.34 9.44 -6.69
C PHE A 168 3.46 7.97 -6.26
N LEU A 169 2.38 7.21 -6.38
CA LEU A 169 2.38 5.77 -6.09
C LEU A 169 3.00 5.01 -7.27
N ASP A 170 4.01 4.20 -7.00
CA ASP A 170 4.79 3.46 -8.00
C ASP A 170 4.46 1.96 -7.96
N SER A 171 4.60 1.34 -6.79
CA SER A 171 4.27 -0.08 -6.63
C SER A 171 3.96 -0.45 -5.17
N ILE A 172 3.19 -1.52 -5.02
CA ILE A 172 2.95 -2.17 -3.73
C ILE A 172 3.45 -3.60 -3.84
N ILE A 173 4.24 -4.08 -2.88
CA ILE A 173 4.73 -5.45 -2.85
C ILE A 173 4.09 -6.14 -1.66
N TYR A 174 3.52 -7.33 -1.84
CA TYR A 174 3.07 -8.16 -0.72
C TYR A 174 3.67 -9.56 -0.78
N THR A 175 3.90 -10.16 0.38
CA THR A 175 4.42 -11.52 0.52
C THR A 175 3.26 -12.48 0.77
N THR A 176 3.22 -13.60 0.05
CA THR A 176 2.18 -14.64 0.16
C THR A 176 2.81 -16.02 0.04
N ASP A 177 2.08 -17.08 0.39
CA ASP A 177 2.57 -18.45 0.25
C ASP A 177 2.35 -18.98 -1.18
N ASP A 178 3.38 -19.61 -1.76
CA ASP A 178 3.32 -20.23 -3.09
C ASP A 178 2.23 -21.31 -3.21
N ALA A 179 1.89 -21.99 -2.11
CA ALA A 179 0.90 -23.05 -2.10
C ALA A 179 -0.51 -22.59 -2.53
N VAL A 180 -0.80 -21.29 -2.39
CA VAL A 180 -2.08 -20.70 -2.82
C VAL A 180 -2.16 -20.60 -4.36
N LEU A 181 -1.03 -20.67 -5.08
CA LEU A 181 -1.00 -20.56 -6.55
C LEU A 181 -1.53 -21.79 -7.28
N SER A 182 -1.40 -22.97 -6.67
CA SER A 182 -1.71 -24.23 -7.35
C SER A 182 -3.15 -24.69 -7.13
N GLN A 183 -3.94 -23.95 -6.36
CA GLN A 183 -5.37 -24.24 -6.22
C GLN A 183 -6.10 -23.71 -7.45
N THR A 184 -6.07 -24.49 -8.53
CA THR A 184 -7.09 -24.39 -9.58
C THR A 184 -8.45 -24.40 -8.88
N PRO A 185 -9.35 -23.44 -9.16
CA PRO A 185 -10.69 -23.45 -8.58
C PRO A 185 -11.26 -24.86 -8.73
N PRO A 186 -11.71 -25.51 -7.64
CA PRO A 186 -12.28 -26.83 -7.77
C PRO A 186 -13.37 -26.75 -8.83
N PRO A 187 -13.39 -27.68 -9.82
CA PRO A 187 -14.45 -27.70 -10.82
C PRO A 187 -15.79 -27.66 -10.08
N PRO A 188 -16.79 -26.91 -10.57
CA PRO A 188 -18.08 -26.78 -9.90
C PRO A 188 -18.59 -28.18 -9.56
N SER A 189 -18.68 -28.47 -8.26
CA SER A 189 -19.09 -29.76 -7.77
C SER A 189 -20.57 -29.96 -8.10
N ASP A 190 -20.86 -30.61 -9.22
CA ASP A 190 -22.17 -31.22 -9.46
C ASP A 190 -22.39 -32.24 -8.34
N GLN A 191 -23.21 -31.85 -7.35
CA GLN A 191 -23.65 -32.71 -6.26
C GLN A 191 -24.60 -33.78 -6.82
N SER A 192 -24.02 -34.86 -7.35
CA SER A 192 -24.72 -36.14 -7.51
C SER A 192 -24.51 -36.97 -6.24
N SER A 193 -25.56 -37.03 -5.43
CA SER A 193 -25.67 -37.85 -4.25
C SER A 193 -25.63 -39.34 -4.61
N GLN A 194 -24.54 -40.03 -4.26
CA GLN A 194 -24.48 -41.50 -4.31
C GLN A 194 -24.07 -42.08 -2.94
N PRO A 195 -24.83 -43.02 -2.37
CA PRO A 195 -24.52 -43.65 -1.08
C PRO A 195 -23.52 -44.80 -1.25
N GLN A 196 -22.47 -44.82 -0.42
CA GLN A 196 -21.48 -45.90 -0.39
C GLN A 196 -21.66 -46.79 0.85
N PRO A 197 -21.69 -48.13 0.71
CA PRO A 197 -21.91 -49.06 1.82
C PRO A 197 -20.62 -49.43 2.56
N ALA A 198 -20.83 -49.83 3.82
CA ALA A 198 -19.82 -50.31 4.77
C ALA A 198 -19.30 -51.70 4.39
N GLY A 199 -17.97 -51.89 4.51
CA GLY A 199 -17.30 -53.17 4.31
C GLY A 199 -16.22 -53.40 5.36
N THR A 200 -16.59 -54.06 6.44
CA THR A 200 -15.70 -54.63 7.47
C THR A 200 -15.07 -55.91 6.94
N SER A 201 -13.76 -56.13 7.10
CA SER A 201 -13.25 -57.49 7.26
C SER A 201 -11.96 -57.52 8.10
N ASN A 202 -12.04 -58.37 9.13
CA ASN A 202 -10.96 -58.74 10.02
C ASN A 202 -10.12 -59.84 9.38
N GLY A 203 -8.81 -59.80 9.60
CA GLY A 203 -7.90 -60.88 9.21
C GLY A 203 -6.66 -60.90 10.10
N VAL A 204 -6.76 -61.63 11.21
CA VAL A 204 -5.65 -61.98 12.12
C VAL A 204 -5.01 -63.27 11.62
N ALA A 205 -3.68 -63.32 11.46
CA ALA A 205 -2.91 -64.56 11.63
C ALA A 205 -1.44 -64.26 11.94
N GLN A 206 -0.93 -65.05 12.89
CA GLN A 206 0.33 -64.90 13.61
C GLN A 206 1.57 -65.26 12.78
N HIS A 207 2.63 -64.46 12.89
CA HIS A 207 4.02 -64.92 12.69
C HIS A 207 4.93 -64.22 13.71
N VAL A 208 5.12 -64.87 14.86
CA VAL A 208 6.12 -64.50 15.86
C VAL A 208 7.18 -65.59 15.82
N VAL A 209 8.45 -65.20 15.61
CA VAL A 209 9.69 -65.75 16.23
C VAL A 209 10.97 -65.39 15.43
N ILE A 210 10.93 -64.80 14.23
CA ILE A 210 12.15 -64.35 13.50
C ILE A 210 12.28 -62.80 13.43
N VAL A 211 12.00 -62.09 14.53
CA VAL A 211 12.00 -60.60 14.55
C VAL A 211 13.11 -59.99 15.42
N ALA A 212 13.74 -60.77 16.32
CA ALA A 212 14.66 -60.23 17.31
C ALA A 212 16.01 -59.73 16.75
N ALA A 213 16.55 -60.35 15.68
CA ALA A 213 17.84 -59.95 15.11
C ALA A 213 17.75 -58.74 14.17
N ILE A 214 16.64 -58.59 13.44
CA ILE A 214 16.43 -57.48 12.48
C ILE A 214 16.09 -56.18 13.23
N CYS A 215 15.42 -56.25 14.38
CA CYS A 215 15.11 -55.08 15.19
C CYS A 215 16.34 -54.38 15.80
N ALA A 216 17.40 -55.11 16.16
CA ALA A 216 18.62 -54.52 16.71
C ALA A 216 19.42 -53.74 15.64
N ALA A 217 19.52 -54.30 14.42
CA ALA A 217 20.19 -53.63 13.31
C ALA A 217 19.43 -52.37 12.86
N LEU A 218 18.10 -52.46 12.65
CA LEU A 218 17.28 -51.32 12.22
C LEU A 218 17.22 -50.21 13.30
N GLY A 219 17.18 -50.58 14.58
CA GLY A 219 17.21 -49.62 15.68
C GLY A 219 18.49 -48.78 15.69
N GLY A 220 19.65 -49.41 15.45
CA GLY A 220 20.93 -48.72 15.35
C GLY A 220 21.02 -47.74 14.18
N PHE A 221 20.53 -48.14 12.99
CA PHE A 221 20.52 -47.27 11.82
C PHE A 221 19.57 -46.07 11.97
N ILE A 222 18.40 -46.27 12.57
CA ILE A 222 17.44 -45.18 12.80
C ILE A 222 18.00 -44.20 13.84
N LEU A 223 18.53 -44.71 14.97
CA LEU A 223 19.09 -43.85 16.02
C LEU A 223 20.32 -43.09 15.51
N GLY A 224 21.22 -43.76 14.77
CA GLY A 224 22.38 -43.13 14.14
C GLY A 224 21.99 -42.08 13.09
N GLY A 225 20.98 -42.36 12.27
CA GLY A 225 20.44 -41.44 11.28
C GLY A 225 19.83 -40.18 11.92
N LEU A 226 19.06 -40.35 13.00
CA LEU A 226 18.48 -39.24 13.76
C LEU A 226 19.54 -38.37 14.41
N VAL A 227 20.56 -38.98 15.01
CA VAL A 227 21.70 -38.26 15.60
C VAL A 227 22.45 -37.46 14.53
N LEU A 228 22.78 -38.07 13.39
CA LEU A 228 23.42 -37.38 12.26
C LEU A 228 22.56 -36.24 11.68
N HIS A 229 21.25 -36.45 11.57
CA HIS A 229 20.31 -35.43 11.12
C HIS A 229 20.26 -34.25 12.08
N PHE A 230 20.20 -34.50 13.40
CA PHE A 230 20.23 -33.45 14.42
C PHE A 230 21.55 -32.69 14.40
N PHE A 231 22.69 -33.38 14.29
CA PHE A 231 24.00 -32.73 14.16
C PHE A 231 24.10 -31.88 12.88
N LYS A 232 23.57 -32.35 11.74
CA LYS A 232 23.50 -31.54 10.51
C LYS A 232 22.60 -30.32 10.67
N ARG A 233 21.44 -30.47 11.32
CA ARG A 233 20.50 -29.36 11.55
C ARG A 233 21.12 -28.31 12.48
N VAL A 234 21.71 -28.72 13.59
CA VAL A 234 22.40 -27.81 14.53
C VAL A 234 23.58 -27.11 13.83
N ARG A 235 24.32 -27.82 12.98
CA ARG A 235 25.43 -27.22 12.22
C ARG A 235 24.93 -26.22 11.16
N ARG A 236 23.78 -26.47 10.52
CA ARG A 236 23.13 -25.49 9.62
C ARG A 236 22.61 -24.26 10.37
N SER A 237 22.00 -24.45 11.54
CA SER A 237 21.54 -23.33 12.37
C SER A 237 22.69 -22.42 12.82
N ARG A 238 23.90 -22.97 13.03
CA ARG A 238 25.09 -22.18 13.34
C ARG A 238 25.73 -21.50 12.12
N ALA A 239 25.42 -21.95 10.91
CA ALA A 239 25.87 -21.29 9.68
C ALA A 239 25.02 -20.06 9.31
N SER A 240 23.89 -19.81 10.01
CA SER A 240 22.98 -18.70 9.74
C SER A 240 23.20 -17.46 10.61
N ILE A 241 24.14 -17.47 11.55
CA ILE A 241 24.39 -16.33 12.48
C ILE A 241 25.34 -15.27 11.88
N THR A 242 25.82 -15.46 10.65
CA THR A 242 26.63 -14.44 9.95
C THR A 242 26.19 -14.30 8.50
N SER A 243 24.88 -14.25 8.26
CA SER A 243 24.38 -13.56 7.06
C SER A 243 24.21 -12.09 7.45
N PRO A 244 24.85 -11.14 6.75
CA PRO A 244 24.53 -9.73 6.91
C PRO A 244 23.02 -9.55 6.71
N ARG A 245 22.40 -8.70 7.53
CA ARG A 245 20.99 -8.34 7.43
C ARG A 245 20.68 -7.99 5.97
N PRO A 246 19.66 -8.58 5.33
CA PRO A 246 19.38 -8.35 3.91
C PRO A 246 18.96 -6.92 3.53
N PHE A 247 18.94 -5.96 4.46
CA PHE A 247 18.48 -4.60 4.17
C PHE A 247 19.47 -3.47 4.52
N ASP A 248 20.66 -3.77 5.07
CA ASP A 248 21.68 -2.73 5.30
C ASP A 248 22.55 -2.44 4.05
N ALA A 249 22.20 -3.02 2.89
CA ALA A 249 22.93 -2.81 1.65
C ALA A 249 21.99 -2.62 0.45
N PHE A 250 21.05 -1.67 0.54
CA PHE A 250 20.75 -0.88 -0.67
C PHE A 250 21.99 -0.03 -0.95
N LYS A 251 23.00 -0.66 -1.56
CA LYS A 251 24.05 0.06 -2.26
C LYS A 251 23.31 0.90 -3.31
N PRO A 252 23.44 2.24 -3.33
CA PRO A 252 22.82 3.04 -4.38
C PRO A 252 23.20 2.43 -5.72
N SER A 253 22.21 2.26 -6.57
CA SER A 253 22.36 1.66 -7.87
C SER A 253 23.54 2.29 -8.62
N PRO A 254 24.33 1.54 -9.43
CA PRO A 254 25.48 2.08 -10.19
C PRO A 254 25.12 3.16 -11.23
N TRP A 255 23.86 3.60 -11.31
CA TRP A 255 23.43 4.67 -12.21
C TRP A 255 23.88 6.07 -11.78
N GLN A 256 24.59 6.23 -10.67
CA GLN A 256 25.24 7.50 -10.30
C GLN A 256 26.46 7.85 -11.18
N ASP A 257 26.94 6.93 -12.03
CA ASP A 257 28.05 7.19 -12.96
C ASP A 257 27.61 7.49 -14.41
N MET A 258 26.33 7.81 -14.66
CA MET A 258 25.99 8.38 -15.97
C MET A 258 26.63 9.78 -16.08
N PRO A 259 27.46 10.04 -17.10
CA PRO A 259 28.01 11.37 -17.31
C PRO A 259 26.87 12.36 -17.48
N SER A 260 26.87 13.42 -16.66
CA SER A 260 25.98 14.56 -16.83
C SER A 260 25.99 14.98 -18.31
N PRO A 261 24.83 15.24 -18.93
CA PRO A 261 24.81 15.83 -20.26
C PRO A 261 25.58 17.15 -20.19
N THR A 262 26.67 17.21 -20.93
CA THR A 262 27.48 18.43 -21.09
C THR A 262 26.54 19.59 -21.42
N PRO A 263 26.59 20.72 -20.70
CA PRO A 263 25.73 21.85 -21.00
C PRO A 263 25.99 22.28 -22.45
N ALA A 264 24.99 22.10 -23.30
CA ALA A 264 24.99 22.70 -24.62
C ALA A 264 25.14 24.21 -24.41
N SER A 265 26.22 24.77 -24.94
CA SER A 265 26.50 26.20 -24.95
C SER A 265 25.30 26.93 -25.56
N ILE A 266 24.51 27.57 -24.71
CA ILE A 266 23.39 28.44 -25.10
C ILE A 266 24.00 29.65 -25.79
N SER A 267 23.84 29.71 -27.11
CA SER A 267 24.10 30.90 -27.91
C SER A 267 23.13 32.00 -27.48
N THR A 268 23.66 33.01 -26.80
CA THR A 268 22.93 34.20 -26.38
C THR A 268 22.73 35.12 -27.59
N THR A 269 21.53 35.09 -28.17
CA THR A 269 21.02 36.22 -28.97
C THR A 269 19.91 36.91 -28.18
N PRO A 270 20.04 38.20 -27.83
CA PRO A 270 18.95 38.92 -27.21
C PRO A 270 17.92 39.32 -28.28
N VAL A 271 16.74 38.69 -28.25
CA VAL A 271 15.55 39.23 -28.92
C VAL A 271 14.71 39.90 -27.84
N VAL A 272 14.81 41.22 -27.79
CA VAL A 272 13.90 42.08 -27.03
C VAL A 272 12.62 42.20 -27.86
N THR A 273 11.59 41.45 -27.48
CA THR A 273 10.22 41.71 -27.93
C THR A 273 9.41 42.12 -26.70
N ALA A 274 9.20 43.42 -26.58
CA ALA A 274 8.36 44.00 -25.54
C ALA A 274 6.89 43.61 -25.80
N CYS A 275 6.28 42.90 -24.84
CA CYS A 275 4.83 42.77 -24.76
C CYS A 275 4.28 44.01 -24.07
N SER A 276 3.60 44.86 -24.85
CA SER A 276 2.83 46.00 -24.38
C SER A 276 1.76 45.56 -23.39
N ALA A 277 1.86 46.05 -22.15
CA ALA A 277 0.80 45.95 -21.17
C ALA A 277 -0.30 46.98 -21.52
N SER A 278 -1.49 46.50 -21.82
CA SER A 278 -2.68 47.33 -21.93
C SER A 278 -3.14 47.74 -20.54
N THR A 279 -2.81 48.98 -20.16
CA THR A 279 -3.35 49.68 -18.99
C THR A 279 -4.85 49.90 -19.19
N VAL A 280 -5.67 49.16 -18.45
CA VAL A 280 -7.12 49.43 -18.33
C VAL A 280 -7.32 50.46 -17.23
N SER A 281 -7.74 51.66 -17.63
CA SER A 281 -8.12 52.75 -16.74
C SER A 281 -9.42 52.45 -15.97
N PRO A 282 -9.54 52.84 -14.68
CA PRO A 282 -10.82 52.81 -13.97
C PRO A 282 -11.67 54.04 -14.31
N PRO A 283 -13.01 53.93 -14.42
CA PRO A 283 -13.88 55.09 -14.55
C PRO A 283 -14.09 55.79 -13.20
N SER A 284 -13.85 57.11 -13.22
CA SER A 284 -14.11 58.07 -12.15
C SER A 284 -15.53 58.65 -12.20
N SER A 285 -15.98 59.14 -11.03
CA SER A 285 -17.17 59.96 -10.74
C SER A 285 -18.49 59.19 -10.60
N SER A 286 -19.31 59.39 -9.56
CA SER A 286 -19.78 60.67 -9.02
C SER A 286 -20.10 60.65 -7.52
N ALA A 287 -19.87 61.79 -6.88
CA ALA A 287 -20.22 62.10 -5.49
C ALA A 287 -21.68 62.53 -5.30
N ALA A 288 -22.26 62.25 -4.12
CA ALA A 288 -23.31 63.04 -3.43
C ALA A 288 -23.55 62.51 -1.99
N PRO A 289 -24.17 63.27 -1.05
CA PRO A 289 -23.58 63.50 0.28
C PRO A 289 -24.41 63.07 1.52
N ARG A 290 -23.71 63.07 2.66
CA ARG A 290 -24.10 63.31 4.08
C ARG A 290 -25.54 62.98 4.54
N SER A 291 -25.63 62.19 5.61
CA SER A 291 -26.42 62.58 6.80
C SER A 291 -25.80 62.03 8.08
N ALA A 292 -25.75 62.90 9.08
CA ALA A 292 -25.31 62.68 10.45
C ALA A 292 -26.43 62.07 11.32
N ASN A 293 -26.09 61.83 12.60
CA ASN A 293 -26.90 61.39 13.75
C ASN A 293 -26.80 59.88 14.00
N THR A 294 -26.53 59.35 15.19
CA THR A 294 -26.44 59.93 16.55
C THR A 294 -25.71 58.93 17.44
N ASP A 295 -24.89 59.41 18.37
CA ASP A 295 -24.51 58.68 19.57
C ASP A 295 -25.75 58.32 20.40
N VAL A 296 -25.85 57.07 20.89
CA VAL A 296 -26.49 56.77 22.17
C VAL A 296 -25.68 55.71 22.90
N GLU A 297 -25.41 56.09 24.13
CA GLU A 297 -24.62 55.55 25.21
C GLU A 297 -25.34 54.42 25.98
N GLN A 298 -24.54 53.46 26.45
CA GLN A 298 -24.70 52.57 27.62
C GLN A 298 -25.95 51.67 27.78
N VAL A 299 -25.75 50.45 28.28
CA VAL A 299 -26.00 50.07 29.69
C VAL A 299 -25.91 48.53 29.86
N ALA A 300 -24.99 48.15 30.75
CA ALA A 300 -24.93 47.04 31.70
C ALA A 300 -25.89 45.82 31.67
N ARG A 301 -25.25 44.66 31.92
CA ARG A 301 -25.58 43.58 32.88
C ARG A 301 -26.89 42.77 32.72
N GLN A 302 -26.73 41.44 32.73
CA GLN A 302 -27.32 40.44 33.67
C GLN A 302 -27.48 39.08 32.96
N THR A 303 -26.64 38.10 33.27
CA THR A 303 -26.81 37.00 34.26
C THR A 303 -27.84 35.93 33.95
N SER A 304 -27.37 34.69 34.12
CA SER A 304 -28.12 33.47 34.44
C SER A 304 -28.85 32.85 33.25
N SER A 305 -29.15 31.57 33.18
CA SER A 305 -28.73 30.31 33.80
C SER A 305 -29.65 29.25 33.17
N ARG A 306 -29.35 27.96 33.35
CA ARG A 306 -30.29 26.83 33.21
C ARG A 306 -30.75 26.51 31.78
N ARG A 307 -31.10 25.29 31.40
CA ARG A 307 -30.94 23.89 31.86
C ARG A 307 -31.70 23.07 30.80
N SER A 308 -31.44 21.77 30.74
CA SER A 308 -32.24 20.72 30.07
C SER A 308 -32.17 20.71 28.54
N SER A 309 -31.67 19.65 27.90
CA SER A 309 -32.14 18.24 27.85
C SER A 309 -33.41 18.06 27.03
N THR A 310 -33.44 16.95 26.30
CA THR A 310 -34.46 16.45 25.35
C THR A 310 -34.29 17.03 23.93
N ASP A 311 -34.47 16.31 22.83
CA ASP A 311 -34.80 14.91 22.64
C ASP A 311 -34.38 14.46 21.25
N PHE A 312 -34.25 13.15 21.14
CA PHE A 312 -34.01 12.38 19.93
C PHE A 312 -35.30 12.38 19.07
N SER A 313 -35.24 12.79 17.81
CA SER A 313 -36.16 12.28 16.79
C SER A 313 -35.51 12.32 15.41
N GLY A 314 -35.41 11.15 14.79
CA GLY A 314 -34.89 10.97 13.45
C GLY A 314 -35.93 11.35 12.39
N GLN A 315 -35.44 11.93 11.31
CA GLN A 315 -36.08 11.87 9.99
C GLN A 315 -34.98 11.71 8.95
N SER A 316 -34.82 10.49 8.46
CA SER A 316 -34.04 10.19 7.26
C SER A 316 -34.91 10.53 6.04
N VAL A 317 -34.58 11.61 5.35
CA VAL A 317 -35.19 11.96 4.06
C VAL A 317 -34.46 11.16 2.97
N LEU A 318 -35.19 10.23 2.35
CA LEU A 318 -34.74 9.48 1.19
C LEU A 318 -34.88 10.39 -0.05
N ILE A 319 -33.78 10.96 -0.53
CA ILE A 319 -33.75 11.68 -1.81
C ILE A 319 -33.49 10.65 -2.92
N VAL A 320 -34.51 10.34 -3.70
CA VAL A 320 -34.40 9.56 -4.94
C VAL A 320 -33.92 10.51 -6.04
N GLY A 321 -32.67 10.35 -6.48
CA GLY A 321 -32.12 11.04 -7.64
C GLY A 321 -32.58 10.40 -8.97
N PRO A 322 -32.66 11.18 -10.06
CA PRO A 322 -33.09 10.66 -11.36
C PRO A 322 -32.03 9.77 -12.03
N ALA A 323 -32.50 8.78 -12.79
CA ALA A 323 -31.68 7.84 -13.54
C ALA A 323 -30.88 8.53 -14.67
N PRO A 324 -29.65 8.08 -14.96
CA PRO A 324 -28.86 8.61 -16.08
C PRO A 324 -29.39 8.14 -17.44
N PRO A 325 -29.21 8.94 -18.51
CA PRO A 325 -29.65 8.57 -19.86
C PRO A 325 -28.77 7.47 -20.46
N ALA A 326 -29.43 6.57 -21.19
CA ALA A 326 -28.78 5.53 -21.98
C ALA A 326 -27.99 6.14 -23.15
N TYR A 327 -26.72 5.76 -23.27
CA TYR A 327 -25.92 6.07 -24.44
C TYR A 327 -26.26 5.10 -25.57
N SER A 328 -26.64 5.65 -26.72
CA SER A 328 -26.70 5.00 -28.03
C SER A 328 -25.38 5.12 -28.76
#